data_AF-A0A4R2A294-F1
#
_entry.id   AF-A0A4R2A294-F1
#
_cell.length_a   1.000
_cell.length_b   1.000
_cell.length_c   1.000
_cell.angle_alpha   90.00
_cell.angle_beta   90.00
_cell.angle_gamma   90.00
#
_symmetry.space_group_name_H-M   'P 1'
#
loop_
_entity.id
_entity.type
_entity.pdbx_description
1 polymer ?
#
loop_
_entity_poly.entity_id
_entity_poly.type
_entity_poly.pdbx_seq_one_letter_code
_entity_poly.pdbx_strand_id
1 'polypeptide(L)'
;MIRILVILSVAFAFLAGCGKETLKTQMPEKMPEDFRFSVSYGYGEVNKNEINTYAGTVTKDLVTKGTATAALSFSDDELQSIYTKMKDIAVLDEKQFPQKGNCSQTPSSTDSWKMTVNGETKTLSWTNEYCDMTKDAQDLLELRSYIQKLVEGKDAYKALPAVEGGYD
;
A
#
# COMPACT_ATOMS: atom_id res chain seq x y z
N MET A 1 -3.04 -71.24 -36.36
CA MET A 1 -2.61 -70.50 -35.15
C MET A 1 -1.87 -69.24 -35.60
N ILE A 2 -1.82 -68.22 -34.74
CA ILE A 2 -1.29 -66.85 -34.93
C ILE A 2 -2.36 -65.85 -35.42
N ARG A 3 -2.90 -65.13 -34.42
CA ARG A 3 -3.74 -63.93 -34.51
C ARG A 3 -2.79 -62.74 -34.47
N ILE A 4 -2.85 -61.82 -35.43
CA ILE A 4 -2.14 -60.53 -35.35
C ILE A 4 -3.21 -59.46 -35.10
N LEU A 5 -3.27 -58.99 -33.85
CA LEU A 5 -4.10 -57.87 -33.44
C LEU A 5 -3.45 -56.57 -33.91
N VAL A 6 -4.22 -55.77 -34.63
CA VAL A 6 -3.95 -54.36 -34.93
C VAL A 6 -4.29 -53.55 -33.67
N ILE A 7 -3.31 -52.88 -33.06
CA ILE A 7 -3.57 -51.87 -32.04
C ILE A 7 -2.88 -50.58 -32.49
N LEU A 8 -3.71 -49.67 -33.00
CA LEU A 8 -3.35 -48.31 -33.38
C LEU A 8 -3.45 -47.44 -32.12
N SER A 9 -2.36 -47.27 -31.38
CA SER A 9 -2.31 -46.38 -30.21
C SER A 9 -1.85 -44.98 -30.63
N VAL A 10 -2.81 -44.11 -30.98
CA VAL A 10 -2.58 -42.67 -31.14
C VAL A 10 -2.55 -42.03 -29.76
N ALA A 11 -1.36 -41.77 -29.24
CA ALA A 11 -1.17 -40.99 -28.02
C ALA A 11 -1.28 -39.49 -28.37
N PHE A 12 -2.47 -38.93 -28.18
CA PHE A 12 -2.69 -37.48 -28.28
C PHE A 12 -2.30 -36.84 -26.94
N ALA A 13 -1.05 -36.40 -26.83
CA ALA A 13 -0.57 -35.65 -25.67
C ALA A 13 -1.16 -34.23 -25.72
N PHE A 14 -2.30 -34.02 -25.05
CA PHE A 14 -2.77 -32.68 -24.70
C PHE A 14 -1.87 -32.12 -23.59
N LEU A 15 -0.75 -31.51 -23.99
CA LEU A 15 -0.05 -30.56 -23.15
C LEU A 15 -0.91 -29.29 -23.09
N ALA A 16 -1.90 -29.28 -22.20
CA ALA A 16 -2.51 -28.04 -21.75
C ALA A 16 -1.45 -27.29 -20.93
N GLY A 17 -0.63 -26.50 -21.62
CA GLY A 17 0.20 -25.49 -20.98
C GLY A 17 -0.72 -24.49 -20.28
N CYS A 18 -0.78 -24.55 -18.95
CA CYS A 18 -1.26 -23.42 -18.16
C CYS A 18 -0.32 -22.25 -18.41
N GLY A 19 -0.64 -21.40 -19.38
CA GLY A 19 -0.14 -20.04 -19.40
C GLY A 19 -0.58 -19.39 -18.09
N LYS A 20 0.39 -19.05 -17.23
CA LYS A 20 0.12 -18.08 -16.16
C LYS A 20 -0.10 -16.74 -16.86
N GLU A 21 -1.33 -16.49 -17.27
CA GLU A 21 -1.81 -15.14 -17.50
C GLU A 21 -1.58 -14.39 -16.18
N THR A 22 -0.62 -13.47 -16.17
CA THR A 22 -0.49 -12.47 -15.11
C THR A 22 -1.76 -11.62 -15.14
N LEU A 23 -2.78 -12.08 -14.42
CA LEU A 23 -3.97 -11.29 -14.13
C LEU A 23 -3.47 -10.02 -13.44
N LYS A 24 -3.67 -8.86 -14.09
CA LYS A 24 -3.54 -7.58 -13.39
C LYS A 24 -4.54 -7.63 -12.23
N THR A 25 -4.06 -7.62 -11.00
CA THR A 25 -4.91 -7.51 -9.80
C THR A 25 -5.51 -6.10 -9.80
N GLN A 26 -6.62 -5.93 -10.52
CA GLN A 26 -7.37 -4.69 -10.47
C GLN A 26 -8.21 -4.67 -9.20
N MET A 27 -8.27 -3.51 -8.55
CA MET A 27 -9.19 -3.32 -7.43
C MET A 27 -10.63 -3.51 -7.93
N PRO A 28 -11.49 -4.26 -7.21
CA PRO A 28 -12.88 -4.45 -7.59
C PRO A 28 -13.67 -3.14 -7.79
N GLU A 29 -14.76 -3.19 -8.55
CA GLU A 29 -15.62 -2.02 -8.76
C GLU A 29 -16.22 -1.49 -7.46
N LYS A 30 -16.63 -2.39 -6.55
CA LYS A 30 -17.16 -2.06 -5.23
C LYS A 30 -16.09 -2.30 -4.18
N MET A 31 -16.05 -1.45 -3.16
CA MET A 31 -15.17 -1.66 -2.00
C MET A 31 -15.54 -2.98 -1.31
N PRO A 32 -14.62 -3.96 -1.21
CA PRO A 32 -14.91 -5.21 -0.54
C PRO A 32 -14.88 -5.03 0.99
N GLU A 33 -15.60 -5.88 1.73
CA GLU A 33 -15.72 -5.79 3.19
C GLU A 33 -14.37 -5.94 3.92
N ASP A 34 -13.45 -6.68 3.31
CA ASP A 34 -12.10 -6.93 3.82
C ASP A 34 -11.12 -5.81 3.48
N PHE A 35 -11.56 -4.72 2.84
CA PHE A 35 -10.70 -3.59 2.51
C PHE A 35 -10.06 -3.01 3.76
N ARG A 36 -8.74 -3.16 3.88
CA ARG A 36 -7.94 -2.63 4.98
C ARG A 36 -6.64 -2.10 4.44
N PHE A 37 -6.09 -1.11 5.10
CA PHE A 37 -4.76 -0.60 4.83
C PHE A 37 -4.07 -0.08 6.09
N SER A 38 -2.74 -0.03 6.02
CA SER A 38 -1.91 0.78 6.90
C SER A 38 -0.84 1.51 6.10
N VAL A 39 -0.47 2.71 6.56
CA VAL A 39 0.68 3.45 6.06
C VAL A 39 1.48 3.99 7.23
N SER A 40 2.76 3.63 7.28
CA SER A 40 3.73 4.23 8.19
C SER A 40 4.62 5.22 7.43
N TYR A 41 4.91 6.37 8.02
CA TYR A 41 5.69 7.42 7.37
C TYR A 41 6.41 8.30 8.40
N GLY A 42 7.42 9.04 7.95
CA GLY A 42 8.20 9.94 8.79
C GLY A 42 9.62 10.10 8.28
N TYR A 43 10.35 11.02 8.89
CA TYR A 43 11.75 11.30 8.56
C TYR A 43 12.71 10.41 9.36
N GLY A 44 13.79 9.98 8.72
CA GLY A 44 14.84 9.16 9.33
C GLY A 44 14.58 7.66 9.27
N GLU A 45 15.38 6.87 10.00
CA GLU A 45 15.33 5.40 9.94
C GLU A 45 14.08 4.78 10.60
N VAL A 46 13.31 5.57 11.36
CA VAL A 46 12.13 5.09 12.09
C VAL A 46 10.90 5.84 11.60
N ASN A 47 10.05 5.15 10.84
CA ASN A 47 8.74 5.65 10.40
C ASN A 47 7.76 5.66 11.58
N LYS A 48 7.78 6.74 12.37
CA LYS A 48 7.07 6.83 13.66
C LYS A 48 5.61 7.24 13.57
N ASN A 49 5.15 7.78 12.44
CA ASN A 49 3.73 8.00 12.21
C ASN A 49 3.11 6.76 11.57
N GLU A 50 1.89 6.42 11.96
CA GLU A 50 1.15 5.30 11.37
C GLU A 50 -0.35 5.59 11.33
N ILE A 51 -0.98 5.29 10.21
CA ILE A 51 -2.44 5.21 10.08
C ILE A 51 -2.75 3.74 9.81
N ASN A 52 -3.49 3.06 10.69
CA ASN A 52 -3.68 1.62 10.63
C ASN A 52 -5.15 1.23 10.82
N THR A 53 -5.80 0.82 9.74
CA THR A 53 -7.21 0.37 9.78
C THR A 53 -7.38 -1.09 10.20
N TYR A 54 -6.31 -1.89 10.20
CA TYR A 54 -6.36 -3.25 10.75
C TYR A 54 -6.50 -3.24 12.27
N ALA A 55 -5.76 -2.34 12.93
CA ALA A 55 -5.82 -2.14 14.37
C ALA A 55 -6.85 -1.07 14.77
N GLY A 56 -7.33 -0.24 13.83
CA GLY A 56 -8.21 0.88 14.12
C GLY A 56 -7.49 1.96 14.94
N THR A 57 -6.26 2.30 14.56
CA THR A 57 -5.42 3.24 15.31
C THR A 57 -4.71 4.25 14.42
N VAL A 58 -4.40 5.40 15.01
CA VAL A 58 -3.43 6.37 14.47
C VAL A 58 -2.33 6.60 15.49
N THR A 59 -1.08 6.53 15.05
CA THR A 59 0.11 6.86 15.84
C THR A 59 0.74 8.13 15.27
N LYS A 60 1.01 9.08 16.16
CA LYS A 60 1.66 10.36 15.87
C LYS A 60 3.07 10.35 16.44
N ASP A 61 4.04 10.74 15.62
CA ASP A 61 5.39 11.03 16.08
C ASP A 61 5.40 12.35 16.86
N LEU A 62 5.85 12.30 18.11
CA LEU A 62 6.05 13.45 18.98
C LEU A 62 7.50 13.91 19.03
N VAL A 63 8.33 13.41 18.09
CA VAL A 63 9.76 13.69 17.93
C VAL A 63 10.55 13.29 19.17
N THR A 64 10.80 14.25 20.07
CA THR A 64 11.60 14.03 21.29
C THR A 64 10.82 13.29 22.38
N LYS A 65 9.49 13.29 22.33
CA LYS A 65 8.60 12.63 23.31
C LYS A 65 8.18 11.22 22.90
N GLY A 66 8.78 10.66 21.86
CA GLY A 66 8.42 9.34 21.35
C GLY A 66 7.17 9.41 20.48
N THR A 67 6.20 8.53 20.72
CA THR A 67 4.95 8.48 19.94
C THR A 67 3.73 8.49 20.85
N ALA A 68 2.59 8.89 20.31
CA ALA A 68 1.30 8.73 20.97
C ALA A 68 0.29 8.13 19.99
N THR A 69 -0.58 7.27 20.49
CA THR A 69 -1.56 6.52 19.68
C THR A 69 -2.97 6.80 20.17
N ALA A 70 -3.90 6.95 19.24
CA ALA A 70 -5.33 7.06 19.50
C ALA A 70 -6.12 6.05 18.67
N ALA A 71 -7.35 5.76 19.11
CA ALA A 71 -8.31 5.01 18.31
C ALA A 71 -8.67 5.80 17.04
N LEU A 72 -8.82 5.09 15.93
CA LEU A 72 -9.16 5.62 14.62
C LEU A 72 -10.29 4.79 14.02
N SER A 73 -11.36 5.47 13.65
CA SER A 73 -12.39 4.96 12.75
C SER A 73 -12.62 5.96 11.63
N PHE A 74 -12.80 5.43 10.42
CA PHE A 74 -13.29 6.18 9.28
C PHE A 74 -14.79 5.93 9.14
N SER A 75 -15.54 6.92 8.66
CA SER A 75 -16.90 6.68 8.20
C SER A 75 -16.88 5.85 6.91
N ASP A 76 -18.02 5.27 6.56
CA ASP A 76 -18.15 4.52 5.30
C ASP A 76 -17.84 5.40 4.08
N ASP A 77 -18.28 6.66 4.09
CA ASP A 77 -17.98 7.63 3.03
C ASP A 77 -16.48 7.96 2.92
N GLU A 78 -15.79 8.10 4.07
CA GLU A 78 -14.35 8.33 4.09
C GLU A 78 -13.59 7.10 3.55
N LEU A 79 -13.94 5.89 4.00
CA LEU A 79 -13.33 4.65 3.50
C LEU A 79 -13.58 4.48 2.00
N GLN A 80 -14.80 4.72 1.54
CA GLN A 80 -15.14 4.64 0.13
C GLN A 80 -14.36 5.66 -0.70
N SER A 81 -14.16 6.89 -0.21
CA SER A 81 -13.36 7.90 -0.89
C SER A 81 -11.88 7.51 -0.98
N ILE A 82 -11.31 6.96 0.10
CA ILE A 82 -9.94 6.43 0.12
C ILE A 82 -9.80 5.28 -0.87
N TYR A 83 -10.74 4.33 -0.86
CA TYR A 83 -10.78 3.19 -1.77
C TYR A 83 -10.81 3.65 -3.24
N THR A 84 -11.66 4.61 -3.57
CA THR A 84 -11.74 5.17 -4.93
C THR A 84 -10.41 5.78 -5.35
N LYS A 85 -9.75 6.57 -4.49
CA LYS A 85 -8.42 7.14 -4.82
C LYS A 85 -7.36 6.07 -5.03
N MET A 86 -7.33 5.04 -4.19
CA MET A 86 -6.45 3.90 -4.35
C MET A 86 -6.68 3.20 -5.70
N LYS A 87 -7.94 3.03 -6.10
CA LYS A 87 -8.31 2.46 -7.40
C LYS A 87 -7.88 3.35 -8.56
N ASP A 88 -8.10 4.66 -8.47
CA ASP A 88 -7.77 5.64 -9.51
C ASP A 88 -6.26 5.65 -9.85
N ILE A 89 -5.40 5.45 -8.85
CA ILE A 89 -3.94 5.36 -9.04
C ILE A 89 -3.46 3.93 -9.32
N ALA A 90 -4.39 2.99 -9.54
CA ALA A 90 -4.12 1.57 -9.73
C ALA A 90 -3.11 1.04 -8.69
N VAL A 91 -3.36 1.28 -7.41
CA VAL A 91 -2.37 1.05 -6.33
C VAL A 91 -1.86 -0.41 -6.25
N LEU A 92 -2.65 -1.37 -6.76
CA LEU A 92 -2.28 -2.79 -6.83
C LEU A 92 -1.41 -3.16 -8.04
N ASP A 93 -1.23 -2.26 -9.02
CA ASP A 93 -0.29 -2.46 -10.14
C ASP A 93 1.16 -2.28 -9.67
N GLU A 94 2.11 -2.87 -10.40
CA GLU A 94 3.54 -2.66 -10.16
C GLU A 94 3.89 -1.17 -10.24
N LYS A 95 4.66 -0.69 -9.25
CA LYS A 95 5.00 0.73 -9.11
C LYS A 95 6.45 0.98 -9.47
N GLN A 96 6.70 2.07 -10.15
CA GLN A 96 8.03 2.54 -10.53
C GLN A 96 8.43 3.67 -9.59
N PHE A 97 9.43 3.41 -8.74
CA PHE A 97 9.95 4.40 -7.81
C PHE A 97 11.30 4.94 -8.26
N PRO A 98 11.67 6.17 -7.82
CA PRO A 98 13.00 6.71 -8.04
C PRO A 98 14.06 5.70 -7.61
N GLN A 99 15.05 5.51 -8.48
CA GLN A 99 16.19 4.64 -8.21
C GLN A 99 17.36 5.46 -7.70
N LYS A 100 18.30 4.81 -7.03
CA LYS A 100 19.54 5.44 -6.59
C LYS A 100 20.28 6.02 -7.79
N GLY A 101 20.32 7.35 -7.86
CA GLY A 101 21.09 8.11 -8.82
C GLY A 101 22.31 8.77 -8.17
N ASN A 102 22.71 9.91 -8.75
CA ASN A 102 23.79 10.75 -8.22
C ASN A 102 23.32 11.74 -7.14
N CYS A 103 22.03 11.77 -6.83
CA CYS A 103 21.43 12.68 -5.86
C CYS A 103 20.76 11.89 -4.74
N SER A 104 21.06 12.27 -3.50
CA SER A 104 20.45 11.75 -2.29
C SER A 104 20.28 12.89 -1.28
N GLN A 105 19.16 12.91 -0.57
CA GLN A 105 18.90 13.87 0.51
C GLN A 105 18.75 13.18 1.87
N THR A 106 19.24 13.86 2.91
CA THR A 106 19.12 13.41 4.30
C THR A 106 18.80 14.63 5.18
N PRO A 107 17.76 14.58 6.03
CA PRO A 107 16.87 13.44 6.25
C PRO A 107 15.96 13.18 5.05
N SER A 108 15.68 11.91 4.78
CA SER A 108 14.64 11.46 3.85
C SER A 108 13.44 10.93 4.62
N SER A 109 12.31 10.84 3.93
CA SER A 109 11.07 10.22 4.40
C SER A 109 10.80 8.97 3.59
N THR A 110 10.34 7.92 4.28
CA THR A 110 9.93 6.66 3.65
C THR A 110 8.50 6.35 4.04
N ASP A 111 7.66 6.09 3.05
CA ASP A 111 6.31 5.56 3.29
C ASP A 111 6.35 4.04 3.10
N SER A 112 5.75 3.31 4.03
CA SER A 112 5.54 1.87 3.90
C SER A 112 4.06 1.55 4.02
N TRP A 113 3.52 0.95 2.96
CA TRP A 113 2.12 0.63 2.80
C TRP A 113 1.90 -0.87 2.92
N LYS A 114 0.81 -1.23 3.57
CA LYS A 114 0.21 -2.56 3.53
C LYS A 114 -1.28 -2.40 3.25
N MET A 115 -1.81 -3.17 2.31
CA MET A 115 -3.19 -3.07 1.88
C MET A 115 -3.77 -4.45 1.62
N THR A 116 -4.99 -4.71 2.07
CA THR A 116 -5.76 -5.92 1.80
C THR A 116 -7.00 -5.53 1.01
N VAL A 117 -7.22 -6.18 -0.12
CA VAL A 117 -8.37 -5.99 -1.00
C VAL A 117 -8.75 -7.35 -1.58
N ASN A 118 -9.99 -7.80 -1.37
CA ASN A 118 -10.54 -9.00 -2.02
C ASN A 118 -9.69 -10.26 -1.79
N GLY A 119 -9.25 -10.47 -0.55
CA GLY A 119 -8.44 -11.61 -0.11
C GLY A 119 -6.94 -11.47 -0.40
N GLU A 120 -6.52 -10.49 -1.18
CA GLU A 120 -5.11 -10.27 -1.52
C GLU A 120 -4.50 -9.18 -0.66
N THR A 121 -3.28 -9.41 -0.17
CA THR A 121 -2.51 -8.41 0.57
C THR A 121 -1.28 -7.99 -0.22
N LYS A 122 -1.16 -6.69 -0.48
CA LYS A 122 0.01 -6.08 -1.12
C LYS A 122 0.74 -5.18 -0.14
N THR A 123 2.06 -5.19 -0.23
CA THR A 123 2.93 -4.24 0.46
C THR A 123 3.78 -3.50 -0.55
N LEU A 124 4.03 -2.22 -0.32
CA LEU A 124 4.98 -1.43 -1.10
C LEU A 124 5.65 -0.40 -0.18
N SER A 125 6.84 0.06 -0.58
CA SER A 125 7.57 1.10 0.12
C SER A 125 8.20 2.03 -0.89
N TRP A 126 8.18 3.33 -0.61
CA TRP A 126 8.85 4.33 -1.45
C TRP A 126 9.48 5.40 -0.56
N THR A 127 10.60 5.95 -1.03
CA THR A 127 11.36 6.99 -0.31
C THR A 127 11.58 8.20 -1.20
N ASN A 128 11.62 9.37 -0.58
CA ASN A 128 12.05 10.60 -1.26
C ASN A 128 13.56 10.84 -1.16
N GLU A 129 14.35 9.87 -0.69
CA GLU A 129 15.81 10.00 -0.59
C GLU A 129 16.43 10.42 -1.93
N TYR A 130 15.94 9.87 -3.04
CA TYR A 130 16.41 10.21 -4.37
C TYR A 130 15.63 11.42 -4.88
N CYS A 131 16.35 12.42 -5.40
CA CYS A 131 15.80 13.74 -5.72
C CYS A 131 14.80 13.74 -6.89
N ASP A 132 14.74 12.66 -7.66
CA ASP A 132 13.75 12.46 -8.71
C ASP A 132 12.41 12.03 -8.09
N MET A 133 11.30 12.48 -8.67
CA MET A 133 9.95 12.07 -8.28
C MET A 133 9.27 11.39 -9.46
N THR A 134 8.92 10.12 -9.31
CA THR A 134 8.09 9.43 -10.31
C THR A 134 6.62 9.75 -10.11
N LYS A 135 5.79 9.52 -11.13
CA LYS A 135 4.33 9.67 -11.02
C LYS A 135 3.74 8.78 -9.92
N ASP A 136 4.19 7.53 -9.81
CA ASP A 136 3.73 6.60 -8.77
C ASP A 136 4.09 7.08 -7.36
N ALA A 137 5.30 7.62 -7.16
CA ALA A 137 5.72 8.18 -5.88
C ALA A 137 4.88 9.42 -5.52
N GLN A 138 4.64 10.31 -6.49
CA GLN A 138 3.79 11.48 -6.30
C GLN A 138 2.35 11.08 -5.94
N ASP A 139 1.76 10.11 -6.65
CA ASP A 139 0.39 9.64 -6.40
C ASP A 139 0.22 9.05 -5.00
N LEU A 140 1.20 8.27 -4.53
CA LEU A 140 1.19 7.73 -3.19
C LEU A 140 1.38 8.82 -2.13
N LEU A 141 2.25 9.80 -2.37
CA LEU A 141 2.42 10.95 -1.48
C LEU A 141 1.12 11.74 -1.34
N GLU A 142 0.43 12.00 -2.45
CA GLU A 142 -0.85 12.70 -2.50
C GLU A 142 -1.94 11.89 -1.79
N LEU A 143 -2.00 10.57 -2.01
CA LEU A 143 -2.92 9.67 -1.31
C LEU A 143 -2.67 9.69 0.21
N ARG A 144 -1.42 9.50 0.65
CA ARG A 144 -1.06 9.57 2.08
C ARG A 144 -1.49 10.90 2.68
N SER A 145 -1.16 12.01 2.00
CA SER A 145 -1.46 13.37 2.49
C SER A 145 -2.97 13.63 2.57
N TYR A 146 -3.76 13.07 1.65
CA TYR A 146 -5.21 13.11 1.72
C TYR A 146 -5.74 12.35 2.94
N ILE A 147 -5.29 11.11 3.18
CA ILE A 147 -5.72 10.31 4.32
C ILE A 147 -5.30 10.99 5.64
N GLN A 148 -4.09 11.52 5.71
CA GLN A 148 -3.59 12.25 6.87
C GLN A 148 -4.49 13.45 7.20
N LYS A 149 -4.94 14.23 6.21
CA LYS A 149 -5.87 15.36 6.44
C LYS A 149 -7.22 14.90 7.02
N LEU A 150 -7.75 13.77 6.57
CA LEU A 150 -8.97 13.20 7.15
C LEU A 150 -8.74 12.85 8.63
N VAL A 151 -7.61 12.22 8.94
CA VAL A 151 -7.25 11.81 10.30
C VAL A 151 -7.01 13.02 11.21
N GLU A 152 -6.32 14.05 10.73
CA GLU A 152 -6.09 15.33 11.44
C GLU A 152 -7.40 16.07 11.76
N GLY A 153 -8.44 15.85 10.96
CA GLY A 153 -9.78 16.36 11.21
C GLY A 153 -10.50 15.70 12.40
N LYS A 154 -10.07 14.53 12.86
CA LYS A 154 -10.74 13.74 13.89
C LYS A 154 -10.37 14.20 15.31
N ASP A 155 -11.36 14.25 16.19
CA ASP A 155 -11.17 14.70 17.57
C ASP A 155 -10.17 13.82 18.34
N ALA A 156 -10.18 12.51 18.11
CA ALA A 156 -9.25 11.58 18.72
C ALA A 156 -7.78 11.91 18.38
N TYR A 157 -7.51 12.34 17.15
CA TYR A 157 -6.17 12.77 16.74
C TYR A 157 -5.80 14.14 17.30
N LYS A 158 -6.75 15.09 17.29
CA LYS A 158 -6.56 16.43 17.86
C LYS A 158 -6.29 16.40 19.37
N ALA A 159 -6.78 15.39 20.07
CA ALA A 159 -6.54 15.17 21.50
C ALA A 159 -5.14 14.60 21.80
N LEU A 160 -4.41 14.11 20.79
CA LEU A 160 -3.02 13.67 20.99
C LEU A 160 -2.13 14.85 21.38
N PRO A 161 -1.05 14.62 22.16
CA PRO A 161 -0.11 15.67 22.52
C PRO A 161 0.42 16.45 21.31
N ALA A 162 0.74 17.73 21.56
CA ALA A 162 1.47 18.53 20.60
C ALA A 162 2.87 17.92 20.37
N VAL A 163 3.41 18.14 19.17
CA VAL A 163 4.80 17.78 18.89
C VAL A 163 5.73 18.69 19.68
N GLU A 164 6.82 18.13 20.22
CA GLU A 164 7.86 18.90 20.91
C GLU A 164 9.22 18.67 20.26
N GLY A 165 9.82 19.77 19.80
CA GLY A 165 11.05 19.76 19.01
C GLY A 165 10.78 19.82 17.50
N GLY A 166 11.85 19.82 16.72
CA GLY A 166 11.84 19.85 15.27
C GLY A 166 13.24 19.56 14.72
N TYR A 167 13.34 19.52 13.39
CA TYR A 167 14.64 19.58 12.73
C TYR A 167 15.01 21.07 12.63
N ASP A 168 16.10 21.49 13.27
CA ASP A 168 16.70 22.82 13.10
C ASP A 168 17.34 22.98 11.69
#